data_AF-A0A447GB84-F1
#
_entry.id   AF-A0A447GB84-F1
#
_cell.length_a   1.000
_cell.length_b   1.000
_cell.length_c   1.000
_cell.angle_alpha   90.00
_cell.angle_beta   90.00
_cell.angle_gamma   90.00
#
_symmetry.space_group_name_H-M   'P 1'
#
loop_
_entity.id
_entity.type
_entity.pdbx_description
1 polymer ?
#
loop_
_entity_poly.entity_id
_entity_poly.type
_entity_poly.pdbx_seq_one_letter_code
_entity_poly.pdbx_strand_id
1 'polypeptide(L)' 'MAIQDWRVAPEIHPSEIRVGDIIGTMQPTHLPFRVKLITEPQRSPKQWTFFGQDDNGRQHVSTVCEDQLVRRYSRQS' A
#
# COMPACT_ATOMS: atom_id res chain seq x y z
N MET A 1 11.63 9.76 8.51
CA MET A 1 12.17 8.37 8.54
C MET A 1 12.64 8.04 7.13
N ALA A 2 13.75 7.34 6.96
CA ALA A 2 14.16 6.89 5.63
C ALA A 2 13.26 5.71 5.22
N ILE A 3 12.41 5.92 4.21
CA ILE A 3 11.64 4.86 3.58
C ILE A 3 12.56 4.17 2.58
N GLN A 4 12.56 2.83 2.55
CA GLN A 4 13.33 2.04 1.59
C GLN A 4 13.17 2.58 0.16
N ASP A 5 14.25 2.57 -0.62
CA ASP A 5 14.18 2.95 -2.04
C ASP A 5 13.14 2.09 -2.77
N TRP A 6 12.24 2.73 -3.50
CA TRP A 6 11.16 2.07 -4.23
C TRP A 6 11.68 1.00 -5.21
N ARG A 7 12.91 1.13 -5.70
CA ARG A 7 13.54 0.17 -6.64
C ARG A 7 13.82 -1.19 -6.02
N VAL A 8 13.97 -1.26 -4.70
CA VAL A 8 14.26 -2.50 -3.97
C VAL A 8 13.08 -2.99 -3.12
N ALA A 9 11.96 -2.26 -3.13
CA ALA A 9 10.75 -2.68 -2.43
C ALA A 9 10.11 -3.87 -3.15
N PRO A 10 9.83 -5.00 -2.43
CA PRO A 10 9.20 -6.16 -3.03
C PRO A 10 7.77 -5.87 -3.49
N GLU A 11 7.42 -6.44 -4.65
CA GLU A 11 6.06 -6.47 -5.17
C GLU A 11 5.34 -7.67 -4.55
N ILE A 12 4.22 -7.41 -3.89
CA ILE A 12 3.44 -8.43 -3.17
C ILE A 12 1.98 -8.37 -3.59
N HIS A 13 1.27 -9.47 -3.39
CA HIS A 13 -0.16 -9.54 -3.64
C HIS A 13 -0.92 -8.72 -2.57
N PRO A 14 -2.02 -8.02 -2.91
CA PRO A 14 -2.73 -7.16 -1.97
C PRO A 14 -3.27 -7.91 -0.73
N SER A 15 -3.54 -9.22 -0.83
CA SER A 15 -3.95 -10.05 0.31
C SER A 15 -2.86 -10.26 1.37
N GLU A 16 -1.60 -9.98 1.04
CA GLU A 16 -0.46 -10.11 1.96
C GLU A 16 -0.23 -8.84 2.79
N ILE A 17 -0.88 -7.73 2.43
CA ILE A 17 -0.76 -6.45 3.13
C ILE A 17 -1.44 -6.54 4.50
N ARG A 18 -0.83 -5.89 5.49
CA ARG A 18 -1.36 -5.81 6.86
C ARG A 18 -1.44 -4.36 7.34
N VAL A 19 -2.31 -4.14 8.33
CA VAL A 19 -2.37 -2.84 9.01
C VAL A 19 -1.02 -2.55 9.66
N GLY A 20 -0.49 -1.36 9.41
CA GLY A 20 0.83 -0.94 9.87
C GLY A 20 1.92 -1.02 8.81
N ASP A 21 1.72 -1.80 7.73
CA ASP A 21 2.63 -1.84 6.59
C ASP A 21 2.71 -0.47 5.92
N ILE A 22 3.87 -0.15 5.35
CA ILE A 22 4.02 1.00 4.45
C ILE A 22 3.92 0.45 3.04
N ILE A 23 2.94 0.93 2.28
CA ILE A 23 2.74 0.52 0.90
C ILE A 23 2.80 1.71 -0.03
N GLY A 24 3.16 1.47 -1.27
CA GLY A 24 3.04 2.42 -2.36
C GLY A 24 2.45 1.71 -3.57
N THR A 25 1.68 2.46 -4.35
CA THR A 25 1.11 1.91 -5.58
C THR A 25 2.15 1.96 -6.69
N MET A 26 1.93 1.20 -7.77
CA MET A 26 2.77 1.25 -8.97
C MET A 26 2.69 2.59 -9.72
N GLN A 27 1.86 3.54 -9.26
CA GLN A 27 1.70 4.83 -9.90
C GLN A 27 2.69 5.85 -9.32
N PRO A 28 3.43 6.59 -10.17
CA PRO A 28 4.49 7.50 -9.73
C PRO A 28 4.01 8.67 -8.85
N THR A 29 2.70 8.92 -8.80
CA THR A 29 2.08 9.99 -8.01
C THR A 29 1.69 9.57 -6.59
N HIS A 30 1.70 8.27 -6.28
CA HIS A 30 1.33 7.79 -4.94
C HIS A 30 2.57 7.68 -4.05
N LEU A 31 2.71 8.67 -3.18
CA LEU A 31 3.67 8.62 -2.09
C LEU A 31 3.38 7.41 -1.19
N PRO A 32 4.42 6.73 -0.66
CA PRO A 32 4.23 5.64 0.27
C PRO A 32 3.46 6.11 1.50
N PHE A 33 2.47 5.34 1.93
CA PHE A 33 1.67 5.65 3.12
C PHE A 33 1.56 4.42 4.02
N ARG A 34 1.39 4.66 5.32
CA ARG A 34 1.20 3.62 6.31
C ARG A 34 -0.26 3.19 6.33
N VAL A 35 -0.52 1.91 6.06
CA VAL A 35 -1.86 1.31 6.10
C VAL A 35 -2.43 1.37 7.51
N LYS A 36 -3.65 1.88 7.63
CA LYS A 36 -4.42 1.99 8.86
C LYS A 36 -5.67 1.12 8.84
N LEU A 37 -6.25 0.93 7.66
CA LEU A 37 -7.45 0.13 7.46
C LEU A 37 -7.36 -0.58 6.10
N ILE A 38 -7.86 -1.81 6.06
CA ILE A 38 -7.96 -2.62 4.86
C ILE A 38 -9.42 -3.03 4.71
N THR A 39 -9.99 -2.82 3.55
CA THR A 39 -11.29 -3.37 3.18
C THR A 39 -11.07 -4.49 2.18
N GLU A 40 -11.50 -5.69 2.58
CA GLU A 40 -11.43 -6.87 1.74
C GLU A 40 -12.43 -6.77 0.58
N PRO A 41 -12.12 -7.40 -0.57
CA PRO A 41 -13.01 -7.40 -1.73
C PRO A 41 -14.34 -8.10 -1.45
N GLN A 42 -15.45 -7.37 -1.51
CA GLN A 42 -16.80 -7.93 -1.26
C GLN A 42 -17.52 -8.43 -2.52
N ARG A 43 -17.18 -7.95 -3.72
CA ARG A 43 -17.85 -8.32 -4.99
C ARG A 43 -16.84 -8.42 -6.13
N SER A 44 -17.18 -9.19 -7.16
CA SER A 44 -16.39 -9.25 -8.41
C SER A 44 -16.61 -8.00 -9.25
N PRO A 45 -15.55 -7.37 -9.80
CA PRO A 45 -14.14 -7.75 -9.67
C PRO A 45 -13.61 -7.48 -8.25
N LYS A 46 -12.88 -8.44 -7.67
CA LYS A 46 -12.37 -8.36 -6.31
C LYS A 46 -11.34 -7.23 -6.21
N GLN A 47 -11.71 -6.14 -5.54
CA GLN A 47 -10.86 -4.99 -5.29
C GLN A 47 -10.55 -4.83 -3.80
N TRP A 48 -9.28 -4.63 -3.49
CA TRP A 48 -8.79 -4.29 -2.16
C TRP A 48 -8.73 -2.78 -2.02
N THR A 49 -9.25 -2.25 -0.92
CA THR A 49 -9.13 -0.82 -0.60
C THR A 49 -8.26 -0.65 0.63
N PHE A 50 -7.17 0.09 0.48
CA PHE A 50 -6.23 0.44 1.53
C PHE A 50 -6.43 1.89 1.91
N PHE A 51 -6.68 2.14 3.19
CA PHE A 51 -6.66 3.48 3.76
C PHE A 51 -5.45 3.62 4.64
N GLY A 52 -4.77 4.76 4.53
CA GLY A 52 -3.60 5.01 5.33
C GLY A 52 -3.26 6.47 5.45
N GLN A 53 -2.10 6.71 6.04
CA GLN A 53 -1.62 8.05 6.32
C GLN A 53 -0.15 8.16 5.93
N ASP A 54 0.22 9.23 5.24
CA ASP A 54 1.63 9.53 4.98
C ASP A 54 2.32 10.18 6.20
N ASP A 55 3.62 10.41 6.08
CA ASP A 55 4.42 11.04 7.14
C ASP A 55 4.03 12.50 7.41
N ASN A 56 3.31 13.16 6.49
CA ASN A 56 2.78 14.52 6.68
C ASN A 56 1.40 14.52 7.37
N GLY A 57 0.90 13.34 7.75
CA GLY A 57 -0.41 13.20 8.36
C GLY A 57 -1.58 13.24 7.36
N ARG A 58 -1.32 13.28 6.04
CA ARG A 58 -2.39 13.27 5.03
C ARG A 58 -2.93 11.87 4.87
N GLN A 59 -4.26 11.78 4.77
CA GLN A 59 -4.93 10.53 4.52
C GLN A 59 -4.87 10.18 3.04
N HIS A 60 -4.61 8.91 2.76
CA HIS A 60 -4.56 8.34 1.43
C HIS A 60 -5.51 7.17 1.35
N VAL A 61 -6.15 7.03 0.19
CA VAL A 61 -6.95 5.87 -0.18
C VAL A 61 -6.43 5.31 -1.49
N SER A 62 -6.21 4.00 -1.52
CA SER A 62 -5.79 3.31 -2.73
C SER A 62 -6.66 2.08 -2.95
N THR A 63 -7.17 1.94 -4.17
CA THR A 63 -7.92 0.77 -4.60
C THR A 63 -7.08 -0.01 -5.60
N VAL A 64 -6.92 -1.30 -5.36
CA VAL A 64 -6.08 -2.22 -6.14
C VAL A 64 -6.89 -3.47 -6.46
N CYS A 65 -6.89 -3.93 -7.71
CA CYS A 65 -7.55 -5.18 -8.07
C CYS A 65 -6.79 -6.39 -7.50
N GLU A 66 -7.47 -7.52 -7.26
CA GLU A 66 -6.84 -8.76 -6.79
C GLU A 66 -5.71 -9.21 -7.73
N ASP A 67 -5.86 -9.02 -9.04
CA ASP A 67 -4.86 -9.33 -10.07
C ASP A 67 -3.67 -8.35 -10.13
N GLN A 68 -3.68 -7.26 -9.36
CA GLN A 68 -2.62 -6.26 -9.36
C GLN A 68 -1.62 -6.47 -8.20
N LEU A 69 -0.40 -5.99 -8.40
CA LEU A 69 0.66 -6.02 -7.39
C LEU A 69 0.83 -4.67 -6.70
N VAL A 70 1.26 -4.70 -5.45
CA VAL A 70 1.56 -3.53 -4.62
C VAL A 70 2.98 -3.61 -4.09
N ARG A 71 3.67 -2.47 -3.95
CA ARG A 71 5.01 -2.45 -3.34
C ARG A 71 4.90 -2.26 -1.83
N ARG A 72 5.48 -3.19 -1.07
CA ARG A 72 5.61 -3.04 0.39
C ARG A 72 6.99 -2.53 0.74
N TYR A 73 7.03 -1.39 1.41
CA TYR A 73 8.25 -0.73 1.85
C TYR A 73 8.61 -1.19 3.25
N SER A 74 9.88 -1.52 3.45
CA SER A 74 10.43 -1.67 4.80
C SER A 74 10.79 -0.30 5.39
N ARG A 75 10.64 -0.17 6.71
CA ARG A 75 11.31 0.93 7.43
C ARG A 75 12.80 0.60 7.43
N GLN A 76 13.63 1.45 6.84
CA GLN A 76 15.06 1.34 7.06
C GLN A 76 15.33 1.76 8.52
N SER A 77 15.93 0.85 9.27
CA SER A 77 16.43 1.04 10.64
C SER A 77 17.65 1.95 10.65
#